data_AF-A0A8J6WDV5-F1
#
_entry.id   AF-A0A8J6WDV5-F1
#
_cell.length_a   1.000
_cell.length_b   1.000
_cell.length_c   1.000
_cell.angle_alpha   90.00
_cell.angle_beta   90.00
_cell.angle_gamma   90.00
#
_symmetry.space_group_name_H-M   'P 1'
#
loop_
_entity.id
_entity.type
_entity.pdbx_description
1 polymer ?
#
loop_
_entity_poly.entity_id
_entity_poly.type
_entity_poly.pdbx_seq_one_letter_code
_entity_poly.pdbx_strand_id
1 'polypeptide(L)'
;MASDSQRERKPGWNEPPSQLGFNDASFDQQVHQATYWQQAPASGADPTVRATQYLGLLRNLSVEPSWIALAHVADPPGEALIWIGQHIHRVNQQLNAILRDLLGCFETALSQNMQIFAAPIAPQAGVDGFCCDGSKPALGENRSAPITLMVDAGRIVLADWPGLVAHELAHGIARIPGHGAEFSRAIAHLCLAQDLPMPSPQLDAEALRYWPPCRHNPQPELFWLGRSAF
;
A
#
# COMPACT_ATOMS: atom_id res chain seq x y z
N MET A 1 -59.66 -42.89 -17.08
CA MET A 1 -60.19 -41.53 -17.29
C MET A 1 -59.76 -40.68 -16.10
N ALA A 2 -59.21 -39.50 -16.41
CA ALA A 2 -58.37 -38.67 -15.56
C ALA A 2 -59.13 -37.71 -14.64
N SER A 3 -58.46 -37.27 -13.58
CA SER A 3 -58.49 -35.91 -12.99
C SER A 3 -57.42 -35.90 -11.89
N ASP A 4 -56.18 -35.55 -12.15
CA ASP A 4 -55.60 -34.19 -12.18
C ASP A 4 -55.93 -33.34 -10.94
N SER A 5 -54.94 -33.20 -10.05
CA SER A 5 -54.67 -31.95 -9.34
C SER A 5 -53.17 -31.91 -8.99
N GLN A 6 -52.43 -31.14 -9.80
CA GLN A 6 -51.04 -30.80 -9.59
C GLN A 6 -50.92 -29.89 -8.35
N ARG A 7 -50.05 -30.26 -7.40
CA ARG A 7 -49.48 -29.32 -6.44
C ARG A 7 -48.22 -28.73 -7.06
N GLU A 8 -48.31 -27.48 -7.49
CA GLU A 8 -47.14 -26.66 -7.82
C GLU A 8 -46.22 -26.52 -6.59
N ARG A 9 -44.98 -27.02 -6.70
CA ARG A 9 -43.89 -26.65 -5.79
C ARG A 9 -43.14 -25.48 -6.42
N LYS A 10 -43.17 -24.33 -5.75
CA LYS A 10 -42.28 -23.19 -6.02
C LYS A 10 -40.82 -23.64 -5.83
N PRO A 11 -39.87 -23.32 -6.72
CA PRO A 11 -38.46 -23.44 -6.42
C PRO A 11 -38.09 -22.28 -5.48
N GLY A 12 -37.84 -22.62 -4.21
CA GLY A 12 -37.17 -21.73 -3.28
C GLY A 12 -35.71 -21.64 -3.66
N TRP A 13 -35.28 -20.44 -4.03
CA TRP A 13 -33.88 -20.04 -4.04
C TRP A 13 -33.35 -20.17 -2.63
N ASN A 14 -32.55 -21.21 -2.35
CA ASN A 14 -31.60 -21.31 -1.24
C ASN A 14 -30.86 -22.65 -1.34
N GLU A 15 -29.92 -22.74 -2.29
CA GLU A 15 -28.77 -23.62 -2.12
C GLU A 15 -27.51 -22.76 -2.29
N PRO A 16 -26.64 -22.67 -1.28
CA PRO A 16 -25.33 -22.05 -1.46
C PRO A 16 -24.51 -22.92 -2.42
N PRO A 17 -23.74 -22.34 -3.37
CA PRO A 17 -22.77 -23.11 -4.11
C PRO A 17 -21.76 -23.69 -3.13
N SER A 18 -21.76 -25.02 -3.09
CA SER A 18 -20.67 -25.91 -2.80
C SER A 18 -19.31 -25.24 -2.58
N GLN A 19 -18.78 -25.46 -1.38
CA GLN A 19 -17.40 -25.29 -0.97
C GLN A 19 -16.46 -25.90 -2.03
N LEU A 20 -15.90 -25.06 -2.90
CA LEU A 20 -14.62 -25.34 -3.52
C LEU A 20 -13.57 -25.02 -2.47
N GLY A 21 -13.06 -26.07 -1.84
CA GLY A 21 -12.03 -25.99 -0.81
C GLY A 21 -10.75 -25.41 -1.37
N PHE A 22 -10.40 -24.22 -0.88
CA PHE A 22 -9.02 -23.79 -0.69
C PHE A 22 -8.97 -23.11 0.68
N ASN A 23 -8.98 -23.92 1.75
CA ASN A 23 -8.45 -23.48 3.04
C ASN A 23 -6.92 -23.52 2.90
N ASP A 24 -6.36 -22.53 2.22
CA ASP A 24 -4.91 -22.38 2.12
C ASP A 24 -4.49 -21.16 2.94
N ALA A 25 -4.34 -21.37 4.26
CA ALA A 25 -3.81 -20.36 5.16
C ALA A 25 -2.45 -19.81 4.69
N SER A 26 -1.71 -20.57 3.87
CA SER A 26 -0.48 -20.11 3.20
C SER A 26 -0.75 -19.04 2.14
N PHE A 27 -1.85 -19.12 1.40
CA PHE A 27 -2.22 -18.11 0.40
C PHE A 27 -2.65 -16.82 1.07
N ASP A 28 -3.48 -16.91 2.11
CA ASP A 28 -3.89 -15.75 2.91
C ASP A 28 -2.66 -15.06 3.52
N GLN A 29 -1.67 -15.81 4.01
CA GLN A 29 -0.45 -15.27 4.61
C GLN A 29 0.50 -14.63 3.59
N GLN A 30 0.59 -15.16 2.36
CA GLN A 30 1.45 -14.60 1.31
C GLN A 30 0.92 -13.29 0.76
N VAL A 31 -0.40 -13.13 0.66
CA VAL A 31 -1.02 -11.89 0.18
C VAL A 31 -0.68 -10.70 1.08
N HIS A 32 -0.42 -10.90 2.36
CA HIS A 32 -0.01 -9.84 3.28
C HIS A 32 1.44 -9.36 3.11
N GLN A 33 2.25 -10.06 2.31
CA GLN A 33 3.65 -9.72 2.06
C GLN A 33 3.79 -8.86 0.80
N ALA A 34 4.58 -7.79 0.88
CA ALA A 34 4.86 -6.94 -0.28
C ALA A 34 5.48 -7.72 -1.46
N THR A 35 6.22 -8.79 -1.19
CA THR A 35 6.85 -9.64 -2.22
C THR A 35 5.85 -10.32 -3.15
N TYR A 36 4.65 -10.67 -2.66
CA TYR A 36 3.59 -11.20 -3.52
C TYR A 36 3.13 -10.14 -4.52
N TRP A 37 2.93 -8.90 -4.05
CA TRP A 37 2.46 -7.80 -4.88
C TRP A 37 3.53 -7.17 -5.77
N GLN A 38 4.77 -7.61 -5.67
CA GLN A 38 5.85 -7.31 -6.60
C GLN A 38 5.88 -8.26 -7.80
N GLN A 39 5.08 -9.33 -7.79
CA GLN A 39 5.02 -10.28 -8.90
C GLN A 39 4.03 -9.82 -9.97
N ALA A 40 4.41 -10.02 -11.23
CA ALA A 40 3.51 -9.79 -12.36
C ALA A 40 2.23 -10.64 -12.23
N PRO A 41 1.08 -10.14 -12.71
CA PRO A 41 -0.15 -10.93 -12.69
C PRO A 41 0.03 -12.24 -13.47
N ALA A 42 -0.55 -13.33 -12.96
CA ALA A 42 -0.58 -14.59 -13.68
C ALA A 42 -1.29 -14.43 -15.03
N SER A 43 -0.89 -15.23 -16.03
CA SER A 43 -1.53 -15.22 -17.34
C SER A 43 -3.03 -15.51 -17.21
N GLY A 44 -3.87 -14.64 -17.75
CA GLY A 44 -5.33 -14.77 -17.67
C GLY A 44 -5.95 -14.32 -16.35
N ALA A 45 -5.19 -13.76 -15.41
CA ALA A 45 -5.74 -13.16 -14.19
C ALA A 45 -6.64 -11.97 -14.53
N ASP A 46 -7.80 -11.87 -13.87
CA ASP A 46 -8.69 -10.72 -13.98
C ASP A 46 -8.07 -9.50 -13.28
N PRO A 47 -7.75 -8.41 -14.00
CA PRO A 47 -7.16 -7.21 -13.41
C PRO A 47 -8.02 -6.59 -12.30
N THR A 48 -9.34 -6.55 -12.48
CA THR A 48 -10.27 -5.91 -11.55
C THR A 48 -10.36 -6.69 -10.25
N VAL A 49 -10.41 -8.03 -10.33
CA VAL A 49 -10.36 -8.91 -9.15
C VAL A 49 -9.04 -8.72 -8.41
N ARG A 50 -7.92 -8.75 -9.12
CA ARG A 50 -6.59 -8.57 -8.52
C ARG A 50 -6.44 -7.20 -7.85
N ALA A 51 -6.94 -6.13 -8.47
CA ALA A 51 -6.93 -4.80 -7.90
C ALA A 51 -7.83 -4.69 -6.66
N THR A 52 -8.99 -5.34 -6.68
CA THR A 52 -9.90 -5.37 -5.52
C THR A 52 -9.24 -6.08 -4.34
N GLN A 53 -8.57 -7.21 -4.58
CA GLN A 53 -7.77 -7.91 -3.57
C GLN A 53 -6.64 -7.03 -3.03
N TYR A 54 -5.92 -6.33 -3.91
CA TYR A 54 -4.86 -5.41 -3.52
C TYR A 54 -5.36 -4.28 -2.62
N LEU A 55 -6.43 -3.59 -3.02
CA LEU A 55 -7.02 -2.51 -2.23
C LEU A 55 -7.62 -3.02 -0.93
N GLY A 56 -8.20 -4.23 -0.93
CA GLY A 56 -8.67 -4.91 0.28
C GLY A 56 -7.54 -5.15 1.28
N LEU A 57 -6.39 -5.64 0.80
CA LEU A 57 -5.20 -5.79 1.62
C LEU A 57 -4.75 -4.47 2.23
N LEU A 58 -4.59 -3.42 1.41
CA LEU A 58 -4.12 -2.12 1.88
C LEU A 58 -5.05 -1.57 2.97
N ARG A 59 -6.37 -1.72 2.82
CA ARG A 59 -7.35 -1.36 3.84
C ARG A 59 -7.18 -2.14 5.14
N ASN A 60 -6.89 -3.43 5.04
CA ASN A 60 -6.67 -4.29 6.21
C ASN A 60 -5.39 -3.94 6.97
N LEU A 61 -4.35 -3.52 6.25
CA LEU A 61 -3.07 -3.10 6.83
C LEU A 61 -3.11 -1.65 7.36
N SER A 62 -3.97 -0.80 6.80
CA SER A 62 -4.06 0.62 7.17
C SER A 62 -4.54 0.83 8.60
N VAL A 63 -4.06 1.92 9.23
CA VAL A 63 -4.60 2.42 10.50
C VAL A 63 -6.05 2.90 10.35
N GLU A 64 -6.38 3.49 9.20
CA GLU A 64 -7.71 3.99 8.85
C GLU A 64 -8.06 3.48 7.44
N PRO A 65 -8.94 2.46 7.31
CA PRO A 65 -9.28 1.87 6.02
C PRO A 65 -9.84 2.87 5.01
N SER A 66 -10.56 3.91 5.46
CA SER A 66 -11.14 4.93 4.58
C SER A 66 -10.09 5.82 3.90
N TRP A 67 -8.83 5.78 4.35
CA TRP A 67 -7.72 6.47 3.67
C TRP A 67 -7.35 5.79 2.36
N ILE A 68 -7.67 4.52 2.16
CA ILE A 68 -7.40 3.81 0.91
C ILE A 68 -8.64 3.88 0.00
N ALA A 69 -8.64 4.86 -0.91
CA ALA A 69 -9.79 5.11 -1.76
C ALA A 69 -9.40 5.65 -3.14
N LEU A 70 -10.13 5.18 -4.15
CA LEU A 70 -10.09 5.71 -5.52
C LEU A 70 -11.23 6.72 -5.78
N ALA A 71 -12.06 7.04 -4.78
CA ALA A 71 -13.25 7.88 -4.98
C ALA A 71 -12.96 9.30 -5.49
N HIS A 72 -11.71 9.76 -5.36
CA HIS A 72 -11.24 11.05 -5.87
C HIS A 72 -10.70 10.97 -7.30
N VAL A 73 -10.42 9.75 -7.79
CA VAL A 73 -10.09 9.51 -9.19
C VAL A 73 -11.42 9.56 -9.95
N ALA A 74 -11.57 10.53 -10.85
CA ALA A 74 -12.72 10.63 -11.74
C ALA A 74 -12.65 9.50 -12.78
N ASP A 75 -12.94 8.29 -12.34
CA ASP A 75 -12.76 7.03 -13.08
C ASP A 75 -14.01 6.74 -13.93
N PRO A 76 -13.92 6.78 -15.28
CA PRO A 76 -14.84 6.02 -16.11
C PRO A 76 -14.81 4.56 -15.64
N PRO A 77 -15.92 3.82 -15.60
CA PRO A 77 -16.07 2.70 -14.68
C PRO A 77 -14.96 1.64 -14.83
N GLY A 78 -14.01 1.66 -13.89
CA GLY A 78 -13.01 0.61 -13.68
C GLY A 78 -11.65 0.81 -14.34
N GLU A 79 -11.33 1.94 -14.97
CA GLU A 79 -9.99 2.13 -15.57
C GLU A 79 -8.89 2.05 -14.51
N ALA A 80 -9.08 2.71 -13.37
CA ALA A 80 -8.12 2.67 -12.28
C ALA A 80 -7.92 1.25 -11.71
N LEU A 81 -9.01 0.48 -11.59
CA LEU A 81 -8.93 -0.92 -11.14
C LEU A 81 -8.18 -1.79 -12.16
N ILE A 82 -8.45 -1.62 -13.46
CA ILE A 82 -7.73 -2.35 -14.51
C ILE A 82 -6.23 -2.01 -14.45
N TRP A 83 -5.90 -0.73 -14.35
CA TRP A 83 -4.50 -0.28 -14.30
C TRP A 83 -3.77 -0.83 -13.07
N ILE A 84 -4.35 -0.70 -11.86
CA ILE A 84 -3.77 -1.27 -10.64
C ILE A 84 -3.57 -2.78 -10.80
N GLY A 85 -4.59 -3.49 -11.30
CA GLY A 85 -4.55 -4.92 -11.50
C GLY A 85 -3.38 -5.37 -12.37
N GLN A 86 -3.12 -4.62 -13.44
CA GLN A 86 -2.08 -4.92 -14.43
C GLN A 86 -0.69 -4.45 -13.99
N HIS A 87 -0.57 -3.28 -13.35
CA HIS A 87 0.70 -2.56 -13.29
C HIS A 87 1.27 -2.33 -11.89
N ILE A 88 0.48 -2.51 -10.82
CA ILE A 88 0.93 -2.19 -9.45
C ILE A 88 2.20 -2.92 -9.03
N HIS A 89 2.45 -4.10 -9.61
CA HIS A 89 3.66 -4.87 -9.34
C HIS A 89 4.94 -4.14 -9.70
N ARG A 90 4.94 -3.37 -10.78
CA ARG A 90 6.12 -2.58 -11.20
C ARG A 90 6.35 -1.39 -10.29
N VAL A 91 5.27 -0.72 -9.89
CA VAL A 91 5.33 0.39 -8.94
C VAL A 91 5.88 -0.09 -7.59
N ASN A 92 5.35 -1.21 -7.08
CA ASN A 92 5.84 -1.80 -5.84
C ASN A 92 7.29 -2.30 -5.94
N GLN A 93 7.73 -2.79 -7.10
CA GLN A 93 9.14 -3.14 -7.32
C GLN A 93 10.05 -1.92 -7.23
N GLN A 94 9.67 -0.79 -7.85
CA GLN A 94 10.44 0.45 -7.79
C GLN A 94 10.50 1.00 -6.36
N LEU A 95 9.35 1.10 -5.67
CA LEU A 95 9.30 1.53 -4.27
C LEU A 95 10.13 0.62 -3.36
N ASN A 96 10.08 -0.69 -3.56
CA ASN A 96 10.85 -1.64 -2.78
C ASN A 96 12.37 -1.55 -3.09
N ALA A 97 12.75 -1.22 -4.32
CA ALA A 97 14.16 -0.93 -4.64
C ALA A 97 14.65 0.29 -3.85
N ILE A 98 13.89 1.39 -3.88
CA ILE A 98 14.17 2.61 -3.11
C ILE A 98 14.28 2.30 -1.61
N LEU A 99 13.33 1.54 -1.06
CA LEU A 99 13.34 1.13 0.35
C LEU A 99 14.60 0.33 0.69
N ARG A 100 14.99 -0.64 -0.15
CA ARG A 100 16.21 -1.45 0.08
C ARG A 100 17.47 -0.61 0.04
N ASP A 101 17.56 0.35 -0.89
CA ASP A 101 18.70 1.24 -1.00
C ASP A 101 18.82 2.12 0.26
N LEU A 102 17.71 2.70 0.72
CA LEU A 102 17.64 3.46 1.98
C LEU A 102 18.00 2.61 3.22
N LEU A 103 17.59 1.35 3.25
CA LEU A 103 17.92 0.43 4.36
C LEU A 103 19.37 -0.05 4.33
N GLY A 104 20.10 0.15 3.23
CA GLY A 104 21.49 -0.29 3.08
C GLY A 104 22.47 0.31 4.09
N CYS A 105 22.11 1.42 4.74
CA CYS A 105 22.91 2.04 5.81
C CYS A 105 22.55 1.58 7.23
N PHE A 106 21.56 0.68 7.39
CA PHE A 106 21.15 0.12 8.68
C PHE A 106 21.57 -1.35 8.84
N GLU A 107 21.59 -1.82 10.09
CA GLU A 107 21.82 -3.24 10.38
C GLU A 107 20.73 -4.14 9.78
N THR A 108 21.11 -5.35 9.37
CA THR A 108 20.24 -6.32 8.67
C THR A 108 18.92 -6.60 9.41
N ALA A 109 18.90 -6.56 10.74
CA ALA A 109 17.71 -6.84 11.54
C ALA A 109 16.59 -5.80 11.31
N LEU A 110 16.93 -4.53 11.09
CA LEU A 110 15.95 -3.48 10.78
C LEU A 110 15.37 -3.68 9.38
N SER A 111 16.22 -4.11 8.43
CA SER A 111 15.83 -4.31 7.03
C SER A 111 14.80 -5.42 6.83
N GLN A 112 14.78 -6.43 7.71
CA GLN A 112 13.93 -7.61 7.57
C GLN A 112 12.49 -7.42 8.06
N ASN A 113 12.18 -6.30 8.71
CA ASN A 113 10.86 -6.05 9.32
C ASN A 113 10.13 -4.83 8.72
N MET A 114 10.50 -4.42 7.51
CA MET A 114 9.93 -3.27 6.81
C MET A 114 9.38 -3.73 5.46
N GLN A 115 8.21 -3.20 5.08
CA GLN A 115 7.64 -3.39 3.76
C GLN A 115 7.00 -2.11 3.25
N ILE A 116 6.87 -1.98 1.94
CA ILE A 116 6.30 -0.80 1.29
C ILE A 116 5.27 -1.18 0.22
N PHE A 117 4.21 -0.40 0.14
CA PHE A 117 3.18 -0.51 -0.88
C PHE A 117 2.84 0.86 -1.49
N ALA A 118 2.62 0.86 -2.81
CA ALA A 118 1.94 1.95 -3.48
C ALA A 118 0.44 1.92 -3.13
N ALA A 119 -0.08 3.02 -2.62
CA ALA A 119 -1.45 3.10 -2.13
C ALA A 119 -2.15 4.34 -2.67
N PRO A 120 -3.34 4.24 -3.28
CA PRO A 120 -4.14 5.42 -3.60
C PRO A 120 -4.69 5.98 -2.28
N ILE A 121 -4.11 7.09 -1.83
CA ILE A 121 -4.48 7.72 -0.56
C ILE A 121 -5.55 8.75 -0.85
N ALA A 122 -6.61 8.74 -0.06
CA ALA A 122 -7.74 9.64 -0.22
C ALA A 122 -7.35 11.08 0.17
N PRO A 123 -7.80 12.13 -0.54
CA PRO A 123 -7.45 13.52 -0.24
C PRO A 123 -7.73 13.92 1.21
N GLN A 124 -8.82 13.42 1.80
CA GLN A 124 -9.17 13.72 3.19
C GLN A 124 -8.17 13.20 4.23
N ALA A 125 -7.28 12.26 3.86
CA ALA A 125 -6.21 11.82 4.75
C ALA A 125 -5.15 12.93 4.98
N GLY A 126 -5.01 13.87 4.03
CA GLY A 126 -4.11 15.02 4.17
C GLY A 126 -2.61 14.67 4.21
N VAL A 127 -2.24 13.49 3.72
CA VAL A 127 -0.86 12.97 3.66
C VAL A 127 -0.58 12.32 2.30
N ASP A 128 0.70 12.27 1.91
CA ASP A 128 1.16 11.62 0.66
C ASP A 128 1.75 10.23 0.90
N GLY A 129 2.00 9.90 2.17
CA GLY A 129 2.36 8.60 2.66
C GLY A 129 2.01 8.47 4.14
N PHE A 130 2.07 7.25 4.67
CA PHE A 130 2.03 7.01 6.10
C PHE A 130 2.69 5.67 6.45
N CYS A 131 3.13 5.56 7.70
CA CYS A 131 3.67 4.34 8.29
C CYS A 131 2.66 3.69 9.25
N CYS A 132 2.39 2.41 9.06
CA CYS A 132 1.63 1.57 10.00
C CYS A 132 2.60 0.75 10.86
N ASP A 133 2.45 0.84 12.17
CA ASP A 133 3.25 0.05 13.09
C ASP A 133 2.83 -1.43 13.05
N GLY A 134 3.81 -2.32 13.09
CA GLY A 134 3.60 -3.78 13.03
C GLY A 134 3.00 -4.40 14.30
N SER A 135 2.23 -3.61 15.06
CA SER A 135 1.68 -3.95 16.37
C SER A 135 0.37 -4.75 16.29
N LYS A 136 -0.35 -4.69 15.15
CA LYS A 136 -1.45 -5.61 14.86
C LYS A 136 -0.87 -6.96 14.38
N PRO A 137 -1.18 -8.08 15.05
CA PRO A 137 -0.80 -9.39 14.55
C PRO A 137 -1.41 -9.60 13.17
N ALA A 138 -0.62 -10.08 12.22
CA ALA A 138 -1.20 -10.72 11.04
C ALA A 138 -2.03 -11.91 11.55
N LEU A 139 -3.26 -12.05 11.06
CA LEU A 139 -4.20 -13.11 11.48
C LEU A 139 -3.49 -14.48 11.54
N GLY A 140 -3.35 -15.02 12.75
CA GLY A 140 -2.76 -16.35 12.98
C GLY A 140 -1.25 -16.42 13.24
N GLU A 141 -0.53 -15.30 13.26
CA GLU A 141 0.91 -15.29 13.52
C GLU A 141 1.28 -14.98 14.98
N ASN A 142 2.26 -15.72 15.51
CA ASN A 142 2.92 -15.44 16.80
C ASN A 142 4.19 -14.57 16.62
N ARG A 143 4.26 -13.80 15.53
CA ARG A 143 5.33 -12.85 15.21
C ARG A 143 4.74 -11.45 15.03
N SER A 144 5.55 -10.44 15.33
CA SER A 144 5.21 -9.06 15.03
C SER A 144 5.06 -8.91 13.52
N ALA A 145 3.99 -8.24 13.08
CA ALA A 145 3.84 -7.90 11.67
C ALA A 145 4.98 -6.95 11.24
N PRO A 146 5.36 -6.96 9.94
CA PRO A 146 6.30 -5.97 9.43
C PRO A 146 5.71 -4.55 9.55
N ILE A 147 6.58 -3.58 9.83
CA ILE A 147 6.25 -2.16 9.69
C ILE A 147 5.94 -1.90 8.23
N THR A 148 4.78 -1.31 7.96
CA THR A 148 4.27 -1.14 6.60
C THR A 148 4.23 0.33 6.24
N LEU A 149 5.00 0.70 5.21
CA LEU A 149 4.95 2.02 4.59
C LEU A 149 3.92 2.00 3.47
N MET A 150 3.01 2.96 3.45
CA MET A 150 2.07 3.17 2.36
C MET A 150 2.34 4.52 1.73
N VAL A 151 2.57 4.53 0.42
CA VAL A 151 2.98 5.73 -0.31
C VAL A 151 2.05 5.94 -1.50
N ASP A 152 1.49 7.15 -1.63
CA ASP A 152 0.76 7.55 -2.82
C ASP A 152 1.73 7.96 -3.93
N ALA A 153 2.14 6.96 -4.69
CA ALA A 153 3.04 7.10 -5.84
C ALA A 153 2.51 8.09 -6.91
N GLY A 154 1.20 8.37 -6.92
CA GLY A 154 0.60 9.34 -7.84
C GLY A 154 0.81 10.79 -7.41
N ARG A 155 0.98 11.07 -6.12
CA ARG A 155 1.02 12.46 -5.58
C ARG A 155 2.35 13.15 -5.65
N ILE A 156 3.44 12.40 -5.67
CA ILE A 156 4.80 12.93 -5.76
C ILE A 156 5.41 12.54 -7.10
N VAL A 157 6.17 13.44 -7.72
CA VAL A 157 6.89 13.13 -8.96
C VAL A 157 7.90 12.00 -8.73
N LEU A 158 8.08 11.13 -9.74
CA LEU A 158 8.93 9.93 -9.63
C LEU A 158 10.33 10.21 -9.07
N ALA A 159 10.95 11.31 -9.51
CA ALA A 159 12.30 11.69 -9.09
C ALA A 159 12.42 11.98 -7.57
N ASP A 160 11.31 12.30 -6.91
CA ASP A 160 11.29 12.67 -5.49
C ASP A 160 10.73 11.54 -4.62
N TRP A 161 10.40 10.38 -5.20
CA TRP A 161 10.00 9.18 -4.43
C TRP A 161 11.02 8.77 -3.37
N PRO A 162 12.35 8.82 -3.59
CA PRO A 162 13.32 8.54 -2.53
C PRO A 162 13.13 9.42 -1.29
N GLY A 163 12.79 10.69 -1.47
CA GLY A 163 12.50 11.61 -0.37
C GLY A 163 11.26 11.20 0.42
N LEU A 164 10.17 10.89 -0.28
CA LEU A 164 8.93 10.43 0.36
C LEU A 164 9.14 9.09 1.11
N VAL A 165 9.81 8.12 0.49
CA VAL A 165 10.09 6.84 1.15
C VAL A 165 11.02 7.03 2.36
N ALA A 166 12.01 7.92 2.28
CA ALA A 166 12.86 8.27 3.42
C ALA A 166 12.04 8.87 4.58
N HIS A 167 11.06 9.73 4.28
CA HIS A 167 10.16 10.31 5.29
C HIS A 167 9.38 9.21 6.03
N GLU A 168 8.70 8.34 5.30
CA GLU A 168 7.89 7.28 5.92
C GLU A 168 8.75 6.25 6.64
N LEU A 169 9.93 5.94 6.10
CA LEU A 169 10.90 5.07 6.75
C LEU A 169 11.42 5.68 8.07
N ALA A 170 11.61 6.99 8.14
CA ALA A 170 12.00 7.66 9.37
C ALA A 170 10.94 7.48 10.48
N HIS A 171 9.65 7.54 10.15
CA HIS A 171 8.58 7.16 11.09
C HIS A 171 8.70 5.71 11.54
N GLY A 172 8.93 4.78 10.59
CA GLY A 172 9.12 3.36 10.91
C GLY A 172 10.32 3.09 11.84
N ILE A 173 11.44 3.78 11.62
CA ILE A 173 12.65 3.69 12.47
C ILE A 173 12.38 4.27 13.86
N ALA A 174 11.74 5.43 13.93
CA ALA A 174 11.48 6.13 15.18
C ALA A 174 10.43 5.42 16.04
N ARG A 175 9.54 4.61 15.44
CA ARG A 175 8.43 3.89 16.10
C ARG A 175 7.52 4.79 16.94
N ILE A 176 7.42 6.06 16.55
CA ILE A 176 6.56 7.04 17.20
C ILE A 176 5.76 7.79 16.14
N PRO A 177 4.49 8.15 16.42
CA PRO A 177 3.78 9.12 15.62
C PRO A 177 4.39 10.51 15.83
N GLY A 178 4.69 11.22 14.74
CA GLY A 178 5.17 12.61 14.75
C GLY A 178 6.66 12.80 14.51
N HIS A 179 7.09 14.06 14.54
CA HIS A 179 8.38 14.53 14.04
C HIS A 179 9.34 14.96 15.16
N GLY A 180 9.36 14.19 16.25
CA GLY A 180 10.21 14.42 17.42
C GLY A 180 11.70 14.12 17.20
N ALA A 181 12.47 14.04 18.29
CA ALA A 181 13.92 13.89 18.22
C ALA A 181 14.37 12.57 17.55
N GLU A 182 13.65 11.47 17.78
CA GLU A 182 13.89 10.16 17.17
C GLU A 182 13.70 10.22 15.65
N PHE A 183 12.59 10.83 15.20
CA PHE A 183 12.31 11.05 13.79
C PHE A 183 13.41 11.93 13.17
N SER A 184 13.74 13.06 13.80
CA SER A 184 14.76 14.00 13.32
C SER A 184 16.12 13.32 13.10
N ARG A 185 16.54 12.45 14.04
CA ARG A 185 17.77 11.65 13.89
C ARG A 185 17.66 10.66 12.73
N ALA A 186 16.54 9.95 12.62
CA ALA A 186 16.33 8.97 11.56
C ALA A 186 16.34 9.62 10.18
N ILE A 187 15.60 10.71 9.99
CA ILE A 187 15.53 11.38 8.68
C ILE A 187 16.86 12.04 8.31
N ALA A 188 17.59 12.62 9.27
CA ALA A 188 18.93 13.16 9.01
C ALA A 188 19.91 12.07 8.58
N HIS A 189 19.87 10.89 9.21
CA HIS A 189 20.70 9.76 8.82
C HIS A 189 20.38 9.27 7.40
N LEU A 190 19.09 9.09 7.09
CA LEU A 190 18.64 8.68 5.77
C LEU A 190 19.03 9.69 4.69
N CYS A 191 18.88 10.99 4.96
CA CYS A 191 19.24 12.03 3.99
C CYS A 191 20.73 12.01 3.69
N LEU A 192 21.57 11.85 4.72
CA LEU A 192 23.01 11.77 4.57
C LEU A 192 23.44 10.56 3.74
N ALA A 193 22.80 9.41 3.96
CA ALA A 193 23.16 8.16 3.28
C ALA A 193 22.79 8.14 1.79
N GLN A 194 21.78 8.90 1.38
CA GLN A 194 21.23 8.89 0.02
C GLN A 194 21.44 10.19 -0.76
N ASP A 195 22.33 11.06 -0.27
CA ASP A 195 22.61 12.38 -0.89
C ASP A 195 21.33 13.23 -1.10
N LEU A 196 20.38 13.12 -0.15
CA LEU A 196 19.19 13.96 -0.10
C LEU A 196 19.48 15.23 0.70
N PRO A 197 18.68 16.31 0.54
CA PRO A 197 18.85 17.52 1.33
C PRO A 197 18.85 17.23 2.83
N MET A 198 19.94 17.61 3.51
CA MET A 198 20.07 17.43 4.96
C MET A 198 19.17 18.42 5.71
N PRO A 199 18.34 17.95 6.67
CA PRO A 199 17.54 18.86 7.50
C PRO A 199 18.49 19.70 8.36
N SER A 200 18.18 21.00 8.50
CA SER A 200 18.89 21.82 9.47
C SER A 200 18.62 21.29 10.89
N PRO A 201 19.64 21.24 11.78
CA PRO A 201 19.45 20.85 13.18
C PRO A 201 18.51 21.76 13.97
N GLN A 202 18.18 22.94 13.43
CA GLN A 202 17.25 23.90 14.04
C GLN A 202 15.82 23.80 13.50
N LEU A 203 15.53 22.88 12.57
CA LEU A 203 14.15 22.67 12.10
C LEU A 203 13.27 22.16 13.24
N ASP A 204 12.11 22.77 13.37
CA ASP A 204 11.07 22.28 14.27
C ASP A 204 10.28 21.12 13.65
N ALA A 205 9.40 20.53 14.46
CA ALA A 205 8.59 19.39 14.05
C ALA A 205 7.65 19.72 12.86
N GLU A 206 7.12 20.93 12.79
CA GLU A 206 6.22 21.35 11.71
C GLU A 206 6.96 21.47 10.37
N ALA A 207 8.21 21.96 10.39
CA ALA A 207 9.02 22.01 9.18
C ALA A 207 9.52 20.62 8.76
N LEU A 208 9.85 19.74 9.73
CA LEU A 208 10.23 18.35 9.47
C LEU A 208 9.11 17.51 8.84
N ARG A 209 7.84 17.90 9.03
CA ARG A 209 6.68 17.26 8.40
C ARG A 209 6.77 17.22 6.87
N TYR A 210 7.46 18.19 6.26
CA TYR A 210 7.59 18.29 4.80
C TYR A 210 9.01 17.95 4.33
N TRP A 211 9.82 17.32 5.18
CA TRP A 211 11.21 17.01 4.88
C TRP A 211 11.42 15.53 4.51
N PRO A 212 12.12 15.19 3.42
CA PRO A 212 12.80 16.08 2.48
C PRO A 212 11.78 16.78 1.56
N PRO A 213 12.09 17.99 1.06
CA PRO A 213 11.20 18.68 0.14
C PRO A 213 10.93 17.83 -1.11
N CYS A 214 9.66 17.52 -1.36
CA CYS A 214 9.21 16.75 -2.52
C CYS A 214 8.28 17.60 -3.39
N ARG A 215 8.37 17.45 -4.71
CA ARG A 215 7.46 18.13 -5.65
C ARG A 215 6.21 17.29 -5.84
N HIS A 216 5.07 17.94 -5.69
CA HIS A 216 3.77 17.33 -5.94
C HIS A 216 3.55 17.17 -7.44
N ASN A 217 3.01 16.03 -7.85
CA ASN A 217 2.44 15.84 -9.16
C ASN A 217 1.14 16.67 -9.26
N PRO A 218 1.01 17.57 -10.26
CA PRO A 218 -0.19 18.39 -10.41
C PRO A 218 -1.44 17.59 -10.79
N GLN A 219 -1.28 16.34 -11.27
CA GLN A 219 -2.38 15.50 -11.73
C GLN A 219 -2.24 14.06 -11.17
N PRO A 220 -2.37 13.88 -9.85
CA PRO A 220 -2.15 12.58 -9.21
C PRO A 220 -3.13 11.50 -9.67
N GLU A 221 -4.34 11.88 -10.06
CA GLU A 221 -5.36 10.97 -10.58
C GLU A 221 -4.94 10.31 -11.90
N LEU A 222 -4.16 11.00 -12.75
CA LEU A 222 -3.71 10.45 -14.03
C LEU A 222 -2.74 9.28 -13.85
N PHE A 223 -1.99 9.24 -12.74
CA PHE A 223 -1.13 8.12 -12.40
C PHE A 223 -1.95 6.85 -12.17
N TRP A 224 -2.97 6.94 -11.32
CA TRP A 224 -3.82 5.80 -10.99
C TRP A 224 -4.71 5.34 -12.16
N LEU A 225 -4.92 6.20 -13.16
CA LEU A 225 -5.59 5.87 -14.43
C LEU A 225 -4.62 5.30 -15.49
N GLY A 226 -3.32 5.25 -15.22
CA GLY A 226 -2.32 4.83 -16.21
C GLY A 226 -2.11 5.78 -17.38
N ARG A 227 -2.42 7.07 -17.18
CA ARG A 227 -2.34 8.12 -18.18
C ARG A 227 -1.12 9.02 -18.00
N SER A 228 -0.27 8.75 -17.01
CA SER A 228 1.06 9.34 -16.85
C SER A 228 2.16 8.27 -16.97
N ALA A 229 3.35 8.69 -17.37
CA ALA A 229 4.53 7.83 -17.38
C ALA A 229 5.15 7.71 -15.98
N PHE A 230 5.68 6.53 -15.66
CA PHE A 230 6.40 6.18 -14.42
C PHE A 230 7.47 5.11 -14.71
#